data_AF-A0A087S5R5-F1
#
_entry.id   AF-A0A087S5R5-F1
#
_cell.length_a   1.000
_cell.length_b   1.000
_cell.length_c   1.000
_cell.angle_alpha   90.00
_cell.angle_beta   90.00
_cell.angle_gamma   90.00
#
_symmetry.space_group_name_H-M   'P 1'
#
loop_
_entity.id
_entity.type
_entity.pdbx_description
1 polymer ?
#
loop_
_entity_poly.entity_id
_entity_poly.type
_entity_poly.pdbx_seq_one_letter_code
_entity_poly.pdbx_strand_id
1 'polypeptide(L)'
;SSIVKGLTAKVFRTYLATTVVKNYLVDHDNMKGKSDNEKLYHAKLANLEAAIMCNHKRTIPKTFEQSLQKKKDTLKKREKEKAWEKTQLTLKKVESTEPKTETQKKNKEKRIKTLNEQIKKQKQKHKERVEKLKLQVDLSEKTRDYNLGTSLRNYIDPRVFKAWTDEVGAEWEKLYTSALQKKFLWVKNENTKWKEIK
;
A
#
# COMPACT_ATOMS: atom_id res chain seq x y z
N SER A 1 4.68 12.62 -43.57
CA SER A 1 3.44 12.56 -42.77
C SER A 1 3.61 13.27 -41.44
N SER A 2 2.96 14.42 -41.23
CA SER A 2 2.90 15.02 -39.89
C SER A 2 1.53 15.67 -39.68
N ILE A 3 0.57 14.88 -39.20
CA ILE A 3 -0.78 15.33 -38.82
C ILE A 3 -0.69 16.33 -37.64
N VAL A 4 0.30 16.16 -36.76
CA VAL A 4 0.59 17.07 -35.64
C VAL A 4 2.10 17.23 -35.46
N LYS A 5 2.58 18.46 -35.22
CA LYS A 5 3.99 18.76 -34.96
C LYS A 5 4.45 18.11 -33.65
N GLY A 6 5.58 17.41 -33.68
CA GLY A 6 6.16 16.76 -32.48
C GLY A 6 5.50 15.43 -32.08
N LEU A 7 4.48 14.97 -32.82
CA LEU A 7 3.89 13.66 -32.61
C LEU A 7 4.84 12.57 -33.07
N THR A 8 5.16 11.63 -32.17
CA THR A 8 6.01 10.47 -32.46
C THR A 8 5.38 9.21 -31.89
N ALA A 9 5.83 8.03 -32.35
CA ALA A 9 5.38 6.75 -31.78
C ALA A 9 5.58 6.66 -30.25
N LYS A 10 6.60 7.34 -29.71
CA LYS A 10 6.83 7.39 -28.27
C LYS A 10 5.72 8.16 -27.54
N VAL A 11 5.23 9.25 -28.11
CA VAL A 11 4.12 10.04 -27.54
C VAL A 11 2.87 9.16 -27.38
N PHE A 12 2.56 8.34 -28.39
CA PHE A 12 1.46 7.38 -28.31
C PHE A 12 1.62 6.38 -27.16
N ARG A 13 2.82 5.79 -26.99
CA ARG A 13 3.06 4.85 -25.86
C ARG A 13 2.86 5.51 -24.51
N THR A 14 3.34 6.74 -24.33
CA THR A 14 3.15 7.50 -23.08
C THR A 14 1.68 7.84 -22.84
N TYR A 15 0.96 8.27 -23.88
CA TYR A 15 -0.47 8.56 -23.80
C TYR A 15 -1.27 7.31 -23.40
N LEU A 16 -1.05 6.19 -24.10
CA LEU A 16 -1.74 4.93 -23.82
C LEU A 16 -1.42 4.42 -22.40
N ALA A 17 -0.16 4.49 -21.97
CA ALA A 17 0.25 4.01 -20.65
C ALA A 17 -0.41 4.82 -19.54
N THR A 18 -0.39 6.14 -19.69
CA THR A 18 -1.05 7.05 -18.74
C THR A 18 -2.57 6.84 -18.74
N THR A 19 -3.18 6.60 -19.89
CA THR A 19 -4.62 6.32 -20.01
C THR A 19 -5.01 5.02 -19.31
N VAL A 20 -4.22 3.96 -19.47
CA VAL A 20 -4.45 2.68 -18.78
C VAL A 20 -4.38 2.84 -17.26
N VAL A 21 -3.36 3.56 -16.76
CA VAL A 21 -3.27 3.89 -15.32
C VAL A 21 -4.49 4.66 -14.87
N LYS A 22 -4.87 5.70 -15.61
CA LYS A 22 -6.02 6.52 -15.28
C LYS A 22 -7.28 5.68 -15.15
N ASN A 23 -7.61 4.91 -16.19
CA ASN A 23 -8.83 4.11 -16.23
C ASN A 23 -8.88 3.12 -15.06
N TYR A 24 -7.76 2.44 -14.79
CA TYR A 24 -7.66 1.55 -13.64
C TYR A 24 -7.95 2.28 -12.31
N LEU A 25 -7.39 3.47 -12.11
CA LEU A 25 -7.58 4.25 -10.89
C LEU A 25 -9.02 4.80 -10.77
N VAL A 26 -9.67 5.11 -11.88
CA VAL A 26 -11.10 5.51 -11.92
C VAL A 26 -12.00 4.35 -11.53
N ASP A 27 -11.75 3.16 -12.07
CA ASP A 27 -12.51 1.95 -11.73
C ASP A 27 -12.34 1.57 -10.24
N HIS A 28 -11.24 2.01 -9.64
CA HIS A 28 -10.89 1.78 -8.24
C HIS A 28 -10.90 3.07 -7.40
N ASP A 29 -11.73 4.07 -7.74
CA ASP A 29 -11.78 5.38 -7.03
C ASP A 29 -12.40 5.29 -5.63
N ASN A 30 -13.04 4.16 -5.27
CA ASN A 30 -13.62 3.90 -3.94
C ASN A 30 -12.55 3.50 -2.89
N MET A 31 -11.50 4.32 -2.78
CA MET A 31 -10.38 4.10 -1.84
C MET A 31 -10.35 5.12 -0.70
N LYS A 32 -11.29 6.06 -0.67
CA LYS A 32 -11.48 6.97 0.47
C LYS A 32 -11.84 6.16 1.72
N GLY A 33 -11.04 6.29 2.78
CA GLY A 33 -11.20 5.54 4.03
C GLY A 33 -10.55 4.15 4.08
N LYS A 34 -9.93 3.70 2.98
CA LYS A 34 -9.12 2.47 2.94
C LYS A 34 -7.75 2.67 3.56
N SER A 35 -7.03 1.59 3.83
CA SER A 35 -5.69 1.69 4.41
C SER A 35 -4.69 2.28 3.41
N ASP A 36 -3.67 2.99 3.88
CA ASP A 36 -2.62 3.52 2.99
C ASP A 36 -1.90 2.41 2.20
N ASN A 37 -1.85 1.20 2.77
CA ASN A 37 -1.26 0.05 2.09
C ASN A 37 -2.13 -0.42 0.91
N GLU A 38 -3.47 -0.42 1.07
CA GLU A 38 -4.42 -0.75 0.00
C GLU A 38 -4.37 0.29 -1.13
N LYS A 39 -4.36 1.58 -0.79
CA LYS A 39 -4.21 2.66 -1.78
C LYS A 39 -2.93 2.49 -2.58
N LEU A 40 -1.79 2.30 -1.90
CA LEU A 40 -0.50 2.12 -2.57
C LEU A 40 -0.46 0.82 -3.39
N TYR A 41 -1.14 -0.23 -2.96
CA TYR A 41 -1.27 -1.47 -3.70
C TYR A 41 -1.99 -1.25 -5.04
N HIS A 42 -3.13 -0.56 -5.05
CA HIS A 42 -3.85 -0.24 -6.28
C HIS A 42 -3.06 0.69 -7.22
N ALA A 43 -2.34 1.67 -6.69
CA ALA A 43 -1.43 2.49 -7.51
C ALA A 43 -0.34 1.65 -8.21
N LYS A 44 0.18 0.62 -7.53
CA LYS A 44 1.17 -0.30 -8.11
C LYS A 44 0.55 -1.26 -9.12
N LEU A 45 -0.69 -1.70 -8.92
CA LEU A 45 -1.43 -2.48 -9.92
C LEU A 45 -1.74 -1.66 -11.17
N ALA A 46 -2.15 -0.39 -11.03
CA ALA A 46 -2.32 0.51 -12.16
C ALA A 46 -1.04 0.62 -12.99
N ASN A 47 0.11 0.75 -12.32
CA ASN A 47 1.41 0.73 -12.98
C ASN A 47 1.76 -0.63 -13.61
N LEU A 48 1.31 -1.75 -13.04
CA LEU A 48 1.44 -3.07 -13.65
C LEU A 48 0.67 -3.15 -14.96
N GLU A 49 -0.57 -2.65 -15.02
CA GLU A 49 -1.35 -2.59 -16.27
C GLU A 49 -0.63 -1.78 -17.36
N ALA A 50 -0.03 -0.64 -17.00
CA ALA A 50 0.78 0.12 -17.92
C ALA A 50 2.05 -0.63 -18.37
N ALA A 51 2.69 -1.39 -17.48
CA ALA A 51 3.84 -2.23 -17.81
C ALA A 51 3.45 -3.39 -18.74
N ILE A 52 2.25 -3.97 -18.56
CA ILE A 52 1.67 -4.99 -19.43
C ILE A 52 1.44 -4.40 -20.82
N MET A 53 0.76 -3.25 -20.90
CA MET A 53 0.47 -2.59 -22.17
C MET A 53 1.76 -2.22 -22.94
N CYS A 54 2.76 -1.69 -22.24
CA CYS A 54 4.06 -1.37 -22.86
C CYS A 54 4.98 -2.59 -23.08
N ASN A 55 4.54 -3.80 -22.74
CA ASN A 55 5.33 -5.03 -22.80
C ASN A 55 6.70 -4.93 -22.10
N HIS A 56 6.75 -4.30 -20.92
CA HIS A 56 7.98 -4.18 -20.13
C HIS A 56 8.30 -5.47 -19.37
N LYS A 57 8.55 -6.55 -20.10
CA LYS A 57 8.93 -7.84 -19.52
C LYS A 57 10.32 -7.80 -18.90
N ARG A 58 10.55 -8.64 -17.91
CA ARG A 58 11.88 -8.89 -17.34
C ARG A 58 12.12 -10.39 -17.17
N THR A 59 13.39 -10.77 -17.24
CA THR A 59 13.81 -12.12 -16.87
C THR A 59 13.49 -12.37 -15.40
N ILE A 60 12.80 -13.48 -15.13
CA ILE A 60 12.47 -13.89 -13.77
C ILE A 60 13.78 -14.27 -13.05
N PRO A 61 14.10 -13.67 -11.90
CA PRO A 61 15.29 -14.05 -11.14
C PRO A 61 15.23 -15.52 -10.72
N LYS A 62 16.36 -16.24 -10.79
CA LYS A 62 16.45 -17.65 -10.37
C LYS A 62 16.00 -17.87 -8.91
N THR A 63 16.19 -16.87 -8.06
CA THR A 63 15.82 -16.89 -6.63
C THR A 63 14.40 -16.38 -6.35
N PHE A 64 13.59 -16.10 -7.38
CA PHE A 64 12.25 -15.53 -7.21
C PHE A 64 11.37 -16.40 -6.33
N GLU A 65 11.29 -17.69 -6.61
CA GLU A 65 10.43 -18.62 -5.86
C GLU A 65 10.84 -18.70 -4.39
N GLN A 66 12.15 -18.79 -4.13
CA GLN A 66 12.68 -18.78 -2.76
C GLN A 66 12.36 -17.47 -2.03
N SER A 67 12.44 -16.33 -2.72
CA SER A 67 12.09 -15.02 -2.14
C SER A 67 10.60 -14.90 -1.84
N LEU A 68 9.76 -15.38 -2.76
CA LEU A 68 8.31 -15.40 -2.60
C LEU A 68 7.90 -16.32 -1.44
N GLN A 69 8.49 -17.51 -1.37
CA GLN A 69 8.23 -18.46 -0.28
C GLN A 69 8.62 -17.86 1.08
N LYS A 70 9.78 -17.20 1.20
CA LYS A 70 10.17 -16.48 2.42
C LYS A 70 9.15 -15.43 2.85
N LYS A 71 8.55 -14.69 1.90
CA LYS A 71 7.47 -13.73 2.20
C LYS A 71 6.20 -14.43 2.69
N LYS A 72 5.81 -15.53 2.03
CA LYS A 72 4.67 -16.37 2.45
C LYS A 72 4.87 -16.95 3.85
N ASP A 73 6.06 -17.44 4.16
CA ASP A 73 6.39 -17.99 5.48
C ASP A 73 6.38 -16.90 6.56
N THR A 74 6.90 -15.72 6.24
CA THR A 74 6.83 -14.55 7.12
C THR A 74 5.38 -14.16 7.42
N LEU A 75 4.52 -14.16 6.40
CA LEU A 75 3.08 -13.92 6.55
C LEU A 75 2.43 -14.99 7.45
N LYS A 76 2.65 -16.28 7.18
CA LYS A 76 2.10 -17.38 7.98
C LYS A 76 2.55 -17.32 9.44
N LYS A 77 3.83 -17.05 9.69
CA LYS A 77 4.37 -16.86 11.03
C LYS A 77 3.65 -15.70 11.72
N ARG A 78 3.52 -14.57 11.01
CA ARG A 78 2.87 -13.39 11.56
C ARG A 78 1.41 -13.63 11.89
N GLU A 79 0.65 -14.33 11.05
CA GLU A 79 -0.75 -14.67 11.32
C GLU A 79 -0.92 -15.54 12.58
N LYS A 80 0.06 -16.38 12.89
CA LYS A 80 0.07 -17.21 14.11
C LYS A 80 0.49 -16.42 15.36
N GLU A 81 1.31 -15.37 15.22
CA GLU A 81 1.83 -14.57 16.34
C GLU A 81 0.77 -13.66 16.97
N LYS A 82 0.05 -14.17 17.97
CA LYS A 82 -0.94 -13.38 18.71
C LYS A 82 -0.30 -12.66 19.91
N ALA A 83 0.36 -11.53 19.62
CA ALA A 83 1.08 -10.73 20.63
C ALA A 83 0.22 -10.31 21.85
N TRP A 84 -1.11 -10.26 21.70
CA TRP A 84 -2.05 -9.90 22.77
C TRP A 84 -2.38 -11.05 23.73
N GLU A 85 -1.99 -12.29 23.45
CA GLU A 85 -2.29 -13.44 24.33
C GLU A 85 -1.66 -13.28 25.72
N LYS A 86 -0.41 -12.81 25.77
CA LYS A 86 0.27 -12.52 27.06
C LYS A 86 -0.50 -11.47 27.87
N THR A 87 -0.94 -10.39 27.21
CA THR A 87 -1.72 -9.33 27.85
C THR A 87 -3.12 -9.81 28.26
N GLN A 88 -3.74 -10.71 27.49
CA GLN A 88 -5.01 -11.35 27.86
C GLN A 88 -4.86 -12.26 29.09
N LEU A 89 -3.76 -13.02 29.19
CA LEU A 89 -3.48 -13.81 30.39
C LEU A 89 -3.31 -12.92 31.62
N THR A 90 -2.61 -11.78 31.48
CA THR A 90 -2.50 -10.79 32.57
C THR A 90 -3.86 -10.20 32.94
N LEU A 91 -4.70 -9.87 31.96
CA LEU A 91 -6.05 -9.37 32.19
C LEU A 91 -6.88 -10.37 33.00
N LYS A 92 -6.91 -11.64 32.60
CA LYS A 92 -7.63 -12.70 33.32
C LYS A 92 -7.17 -12.84 34.79
N LYS A 93 -5.86 -12.77 35.04
CA LYS A 93 -5.30 -12.80 36.41
C LYS A 93 -5.72 -11.59 37.25
N VAL A 94 -5.77 -10.41 36.64
CA VAL A 94 -6.23 -9.19 37.32
C VAL A 94 -7.72 -9.28 37.62
N GLU A 95 -8.53 -9.80 36.69
CA GLU A 95 -9.97 -10.02 36.86
C GLU A 95 -10.29 -11.01 37.98
N SER A 96 -9.51 -12.09 38.10
CA SER A 96 -9.69 -13.12 39.15
C SER A 96 -9.24 -12.69 40.55
N THR A 97 -8.59 -11.54 40.71
CA THR A 97 -8.13 -11.05 42.02
C THR A 97 -9.24 -10.27 42.73
N GLU A 98 -9.63 -10.67 43.95
CA GLU A 98 -10.64 -9.95 44.72
C GLU A 98 -10.05 -8.75 45.49
N PRO A 99 -10.59 -7.53 45.31
CA PRO A 99 -10.16 -6.36 46.08
C PRO A 99 -10.76 -6.40 47.50
N LYS A 100 -9.94 -6.07 48.51
CA LYS A 100 -10.36 -6.01 49.92
C LYS A 100 -10.73 -4.59 50.39
N THR A 101 -10.34 -3.57 49.63
CA THR A 101 -10.63 -2.16 49.93
C THR A 101 -11.19 -1.42 48.71
N GLU A 102 -11.95 -0.35 48.96
CA GLU A 102 -12.54 0.49 47.91
C GLU A 102 -11.45 1.10 46.99
N THR A 103 -10.30 1.47 47.56
CA THR A 103 -9.13 1.95 46.80
C THR A 103 -8.56 0.86 45.87
N GLN A 104 -8.50 -0.39 46.33
CA GLN A 104 -8.06 -1.52 45.49
C GLN A 104 -9.04 -1.81 44.35
N LYS A 105 -10.34 -1.68 44.60
CA LYS A 105 -11.39 -1.83 43.58
C LYS A 105 -11.23 -0.80 42.46
N LYS A 106 -11.09 0.48 42.81
CA LYS A 106 -10.84 1.58 41.83
C LYS A 106 -9.55 1.37 41.03
N ASN A 107 -8.48 0.90 41.66
CA ASN A 107 -7.21 0.63 40.98
C ASN A 107 -7.30 -0.57 40.03
N LYS A 108 -8.04 -1.62 40.41
CA LYS A 108 -8.31 -2.79 39.55
C LYS A 108 -9.06 -2.39 38.29
N GLU A 109 -10.14 -1.61 38.43
CA GLU A 109 -10.94 -1.11 37.29
C GLU A 109 -10.09 -0.28 36.30
N LYS A 110 -9.27 0.64 36.82
CA LYS A 110 -8.32 1.41 36.00
C LYS A 110 -7.36 0.50 35.24
N ARG A 111 -6.80 -0.51 35.91
CA ARG A 111 -5.84 -1.46 35.30
C ARG A 111 -6.51 -2.31 34.22
N ILE A 112 -7.73 -2.79 34.45
CA ILE A 112 -8.52 -3.53 33.46
C ILE A 112 -8.77 -2.67 32.22
N LYS A 113 -9.18 -1.41 32.42
CA LYS A 113 -9.40 -0.46 31.30
C LYS A 113 -8.14 -0.28 30.46
N THR A 114 -6.99 -0.02 31.10
CA THR A 114 -5.70 0.13 30.41
C THR A 114 -5.29 -1.12 29.64
N LEU A 115 -5.45 -2.31 30.24
CA LEU A 115 -5.12 -3.58 29.57
C LEU A 115 -6.03 -3.84 28.36
N ASN A 116 -7.32 -3.55 28.47
CA ASN A 116 -8.26 -3.66 27.36
C ASN A 116 -7.91 -2.72 26.19
N GLU A 117 -7.58 -1.47 26.49
CA GLU A 117 -7.10 -0.52 25.48
C GLU A 117 -5.80 -0.98 24.82
N GLN A 118 -4.86 -1.54 25.59
CA GLN A 118 -3.61 -2.09 25.08
C GLN A 118 -3.86 -3.29 24.15
N ILE A 119 -4.73 -4.22 24.53
CA ILE A 119 -5.12 -5.37 23.69
C ILE A 119 -5.75 -4.89 22.38
N LYS A 120 -6.66 -3.91 22.44
CA LYS A 120 -7.29 -3.33 21.24
C LYS A 120 -6.26 -2.74 20.29
N LYS A 121 -5.31 -1.94 20.81
CA LYS A 121 -4.21 -1.35 20.02
C LYS A 121 -3.30 -2.42 19.42
N GLN A 122 -2.96 -3.47 20.18
CA GLN A 122 -2.13 -4.58 19.69
C GLN A 122 -2.81 -5.36 18.56
N LYS A 123 -4.10 -5.68 18.71
CA LYS A 123 -4.89 -6.35 17.67
C LYS A 123 -4.97 -5.52 16.39
N GLN A 124 -5.24 -4.22 16.51
CA GLN A 124 -5.30 -3.31 15.37
C GLN A 124 -3.97 -3.26 14.61
N LYS A 125 -2.86 -3.01 15.32
CA LYS A 125 -1.51 -3.00 14.70
C LYS A 125 -1.14 -4.33 14.06
N HIS A 126 -1.56 -5.44 14.66
CA HIS A 126 -1.33 -6.76 14.10
C HIS A 126 -2.10 -6.95 12.79
N LYS A 127 -3.39 -6.58 12.76
CA LYS A 127 -4.24 -6.65 11.57
C LYS A 127 -3.63 -5.86 10.40
N GLU A 128 -3.24 -4.60 10.63
CA GLU A 128 -2.61 -3.74 9.62
C GLU A 128 -1.30 -4.33 9.07
N ARG A 129 -0.49 -4.96 9.94
CA ARG A 129 0.76 -5.61 9.52
C ARG A 129 0.53 -6.86 8.68
N VAL A 130 -0.46 -7.67 9.05
CA VAL A 130 -0.84 -8.87 8.28
C VAL A 130 -1.39 -8.46 6.91
N GLU A 131 -2.26 -7.47 6.87
CA GLU A 131 -2.81 -6.91 5.63
C GLU A 131 -1.70 -6.40 4.70
N LYS A 132 -0.76 -5.61 5.22
CA LYS A 132 0.41 -5.15 4.46
C LYS A 132 1.22 -6.30 3.86
N LEU A 133 1.48 -7.36 4.64
CA LEU A 133 2.23 -8.52 4.16
C LEU A 133 1.45 -9.29 3.08
N LYS A 134 0.12 -9.44 3.22
CA LYS A 134 -0.74 -10.06 2.20
C LYS A 134 -0.65 -9.33 0.88
N LEU A 135 -0.84 -8.00 0.90
CA LEU A 135 -0.75 -7.16 -0.30
C LEU A 135 0.65 -7.22 -0.94
N GLN A 136 1.71 -7.31 -0.13
CA GLN A 136 3.08 -7.45 -0.64
C GLN A 136 3.34 -8.80 -1.31
N VAL A 137 2.80 -9.90 -0.77
CA VAL A 137 2.90 -11.23 -1.38
C VAL A 137 2.18 -11.23 -2.73
N ASP A 138 0.92 -10.83 -2.75
CA ASP A 138 0.11 -10.78 -3.96
C ASP A 138 0.75 -9.90 -5.05
N LEU A 139 1.20 -8.69 -4.68
CA LEU A 139 1.89 -7.81 -5.63
C LEU A 139 3.16 -8.45 -6.19
N SER A 140 3.92 -9.19 -5.36
CA SER A 140 5.14 -9.87 -5.81
C SER A 140 4.83 -10.96 -6.84
N GLU A 141 3.71 -11.66 -6.69
CA GLU A 141 3.23 -12.68 -7.63
C GLU A 141 2.77 -12.06 -8.95
N LYS A 142 1.95 -11.02 -8.89
CA LYS A 142 1.42 -10.33 -10.09
C LYS A 142 2.50 -9.63 -10.90
N THR A 143 3.55 -9.13 -10.25
CA THR A 143 4.66 -8.41 -10.89
C THR A 143 5.87 -9.29 -11.22
N ARG A 144 5.68 -10.62 -11.21
CA ARG A 144 6.76 -11.61 -11.37
C ARG A 144 7.61 -11.36 -12.62
N ASP A 145 6.97 -11.11 -13.74
CA ASP A 145 7.54 -11.08 -15.09
C ASP A 145 7.59 -9.67 -15.69
N TYR A 146 7.22 -8.64 -14.93
CA TYR A 146 7.18 -7.24 -15.40
C TYR A 146 8.14 -6.32 -14.65
N ASN A 147 8.73 -5.37 -15.38
CA ASN A 147 9.56 -4.28 -14.85
C ASN A 147 8.72 -2.99 -14.70
N LEU A 148 8.19 -2.81 -13.49
CA LEU A 148 7.41 -1.63 -13.11
C LEU A 148 8.20 -0.31 -13.12
N GLY A 149 9.53 -0.37 -13.06
CA GLY A 149 10.36 0.83 -12.99
C GLY A 149 10.43 1.57 -14.33
N THR A 150 10.32 0.86 -15.45
CA THR A 150 10.39 1.46 -16.79
C THR A 150 9.11 2.23 -17.12
N SER A 151 7.94 1.64 -16.88
CA SER A 151 6.64 2.31 -17.05
C SER A 151 6.52 3.53 -16.15
N LEU A 152 6.79 3.36 -14.85
CA LEU A 152 6.67 4.41 -13.84
C LEU A 152 7.60 5.61 -14.09
N ARG A 153 8.81 5.37 -14.60
CA ARG A 153 9.80 6.44 -14.80
C ARG A 153 9.56 7.24 -16.09
N ASN A 154 9.06 6.60 -17.14
CA ASN A 154 9.18 7.13 -18.50
C ASN A 154 7.87 7.24 -19.28
N TYR A 155 6.84 6.48 -18.90
CA TYR A 155 5.63 6.33 -19.72
C TYR A 155 4.35 6.78 -19.02
N ILE A 156 4.38 6.93 -17.69
CA ILE A 156 3.24 7.41 -16.91
C ILE A 156 3.49 8.85 -16.49
N ASP A 157 2.50 9.73 -16.70
CA ASP A 157 2.53 11.09 -16.15
C ASP A 157 2.38 11.04 -14.61
N PRO A 158 3.37 11.50 -13.84
CA PRO A 158 3.32 11.47 -12.37
C PRO A 158 2.20 12.31 -11.77
N ARG A 159 1.64 13.30 -12.50
CA ARG A 159 0.51 14.11 -12.03
C ARG A 159 -0.76 13.28 -11.86
N VAL A 160 -0.93 12.21 -12.64
CA VAL A 160 -2.07 11.29 -12.50
C VAL A 160 -2.04 10.62 -11.13
N PHE A 161 -0.88 10.10 -10.71
CA PHE A 161 -0.74 9.52 -9.38
C PHE A 161 -0.88 10.56 -8.28
N LYS A 162 -0.27 11.75 -8.43
CA LYS A 162 -0.41 12.83 -7.44
C LYS A 162 -1.87 13.21 -7.24
N ALA A 163 -2.59 13.51 -8.32
CA ALA A 163 -3.98 13.93 -8.24
C ALA A 163 -4.87 12.84 -7.60
N TRP A 164 -4.68 11.57 -8.00
CA TRP A 164 -5.42 10.47 -7.39
C TRP A 164 -5.11 10.30 -5.90
N THR A 165 -3.82 10.33 -5.51
CA THR A 165 -3.46 10.20 -4.10
C THR A 165 -3.92 11.37 -3.25
N ASP A 166 -3.92 12.59 -3.81
CA ASP A 166 -4.45 13.79 -3.13
C ASP A 166 -5.96 13.61 -2.87
N GLU A 167 -6.70 13.03 -3.82
CA GLU A 167 -8.13 12.73 -3.67
C GLU A 167 -8.41 11.63 -2.62
N VAL A 168 -7.62 10.55 -2.62
CA VAL A 168 -7.82 9.42 -1.69
C VAL A 168 -7.13 9.61 -0.33
N GLY A 169 -6.41 10.72 -0.14
CA GLY A 169 -5.65 11.00 1.07
C GLY A 169 -4.50 10.02 1.29
N ALA A 170 -3.64 9.84 0.29
CA ALA A 170 -2.40 9.08 0.35
C ALA A 170 -1.20 9.96 -0.06
N GLU A 171 0.00 9.53 0.30
CA GLU A 171 1.23 10.21 -0.12
C GLU A 171 1.74 9.62 -1.44
N TRP A 172 1.69 10.38 -2.54
CA TRP A 172 2.22 9.96 -3.84
C TRP A 172 3.70 9.58 -3.78
N GLU A 173 4.48 10.25 -2.92
CA GLU A 173 5.91 10.01 -2.74
C GLU A 173 6.21 8.55 -2.39
N LYS A 174 5.33 7.86 -1.64
CA LYS A 174 5.49 6.45 -1.24
C LYS A 174 5.42 5.47 -2.43
N LEU A 175 4.92 5.91 -3.58
CA LEU A 175 4.94 5.13 -4.83
C LEU A 175 6.33 5.13 -5.49
N TYR A 176 7.10 6.20 -5.29
CA TYR A 176 8.35 6.44 -5.98
C TYR A 176 9.56 6.12 -5.09
N THR A 177 10.64 5.63 -5.71
CA THR A 177 11.94 5.54 -5.03
C THR A 177 12.50 6.95 -4.80
N SER A 178 13.42 7.13 -3.85
CA SER A 178 14.01 8.44 -3.55
C SER A 178 14.64 9.12 -4.79
N ALA A 179 15.20 8.34 -5.72
CA ALA A 179 15.69 8.87 -6.99
C ALA A 179 14.58 9.39 -7.90
N LEU A 180 13.43 8.70 -7.95
CA LEU A 180 12.27 9.12 -8.74
C LEU A 180 11.54 10.32 -8.11
N GLN A 181 11.48 10.39 -6.78
CA GLN A 181 10.97 11.58 -6.08
C GLN A 181 11.76 12.83 -6.46
N LYS A 182 13.10 12.75 -6.51
CA LYS A 182 13.94 13.87 -6.98
C LYS A 182 13.66 14.23 -8.44
N LYS A 183 13.51 13.24 -9.33
CA LYS A 183 13.16 13.47 -10.75
C LYS A 183 11.82 14.18 -10.90
N PHE A 184 10.84 13.83 -10.08
CA PHE A 184 9.47 14.34 -10.14
C PHE A 184 9.18 15.42 -9.10
N LEU A 185 10.20 16.06 -8.54
CA LEU A 185 10.03 17.07 -7.50
C LEU A 185 9.14 18.24 -7.97
N TRP A 186 9.21 18.58 -9.26
CA TRP A 186 8.38 19.63 -9.88
C TRP A 186 6.87 19.35 -9.75
N VAL A 187 6.47 18.08 -9.69
CA VAL A 187 5.06 17.66 -9.56
C VAL A 187 4.45 18.07 -8.23
N LYS A 188 5.27 18.28 -7.20
CA LYS A 188 4.81 18.72 -5.87
C LYS A 188 4.02 20.03 -5.93
N ASN A 189 4.42 20.93 -6.83
CA ASN A 189 3.83 22.27 -6.95
C ASN A 189 2.63 22.30 -7.92
N GLU A 190 2.36 21.21 -8.63
CA GLU A 190 1.26 21.11 -9.59
C GLU A 190 -0.07 20.88 -8.86
N ASN A 191 -1.07 21.72 -9.16
CA ASN A 191 -2.42 21.61 -8.60
C ASN A 191 -3.40 21.05 -9.62
N THR A 192 -3.16 19.81 -10.06
CA THR A 192 -4.10 19.11 -10.94
C THR A 192 -5.15 18.38 -10.11
N LYS A 193 -6.43 18.70 -10.29
CA LYS A 193 -7.51 18.03 -9.55
C LYS A 193 -7.83 16.69 -10.19
N TRP A 194 -8.09 15.66 -9.37
CA TRP A 194 -8.47 14.35 -9.88
C TRP A 194 -9.72 14.38 -10.77
N LYS A 195 -10.68 15.25 -10.45
CA LYS A 195 -11.91 15.47 -11.23
C LYS A 195 -11.66 15.96 -12.65
N GLU A 196 -10.55 16.64 -12.90
CA GLU A 196 -10.19 17.15 -14.24
C GLU A 196 -9.46 16.10 -15.07
N ILE A 197 -8.88 15.10 -14.40
CA ILE A 197 -8.16 14.01 -15.05
C ILE A 197 -9.12 12.88 -15.45
N LYS A 198 -10.04 12.49 -14.56
CA LYS A 198 -10.89 11.31 -14.75
C LYS A 198 -11.84 11.44 -15.92
#